data_AF-A0A969YEF5-F1
#
_entry.id   AF-A0A969YEF5-F1
#
_cell.length_a   1.000
_cell.length_b   1.000
_cell.length_c   1.000
_cell.angle_alpha   90.00
_cell.angle_beta   90.00
_cell.angle_gamma   90.00
#
_symmetry.space_group_name_H-M   'P 1'
#
loop_
_entity.id
_entity.type
_entity.pdbx_description
1 polymer ?
#
loop_
_entity_poly.entity_id
_entity_poly.type
_entity_poly.pdbx_seq_one_letter_code
_entity_poly.pdbx_strand_id
1 'polypeptide(L)'
;AVYQKLSEARGEFIHEIQEQPWGQRVMRLYDPDGFIVEIGETMDAVVRRFHAQGLSAPQVSARTSMPLDFVERIIRETSAAD
;
A
#
# COMPACT_ATOMS: atom_id res chain seq x y z
N ALA A 1 -0.07 -12.85 3.83
CA ALA A 1 0.46 -14.03 3.11
C ALA A 1 1.93 -13.85 2.72
N VAL A 2 2.32 -12.83 1.94
CA VAL A 2 3.72 -12.65 1.50
C VAL A 2 4.69 -12.42 2.65
N TYR A 3 4.35 -11.53 3.59
CA TYR A 3 5.17 -11.27 4.78
C TYR A 3 5.52 -12.56 5.56
N GLN A 4 4.51 -13.37 5.87
CA GLN A 4 4.68 -14.63 6.60
C GLN A 4 5.64 -15.58 5.87
N LYS A 5 5.46 -15.74 4.55
CA LYS A 5 6.33 -16.58 3.72
C LYS A 5 7.80 -16.10 3.75
N LEU A 6 8.03 -14.79 3.68
CA LEU A 6 9.39 -14.23 3.71
C LEU A 6 10.02 -14.29 5.11
N SER A 7 9.21 -14.13 6.16
CA SER A 7 9.65 -14.30 7.54
C SER A 7 10.04 -15.75 7.83
N GLU A 8 9.24 -16.72 7.38
CA GLU A 8 9.54 -18.16 7.47
C GLU A 8 10.80 -18.55 6.67
N ALA A 9 11.02 -17.91 5.52
CA ALA A 9 12.21 -18.08 4.69
C ALA A 9 13.48 -17.41 5.28
N ARG A 10 13.36 -16.73 6.44
CA ARG A 10 14.45 -16.01 7.11
C ARG A 10 15.11 -14.93 6.24
N GLY A 11 14.32 -14.22 5.44
CA GLY A 11 14.82 -13.04 4.71
C GLY A 11 15.39 -11.98 5.66
N GLU A 12 16.43 -11.27 5.21
CA GLU A 12 17.06 -10.22 6.00
C GLU A 12 16.26 -8.91 5.85
N PHE A 13 15.40 -8.62 6.83
CA PHE A 13 14.58 -7.41 6.82
C PHE A 13 15.40 -6.18 7.25
N ILE A 14 15.33 -5.13 6.44
CA ILE A 14 15.75 -3.77 6.84
C ILE A 14 14.74 -3.22 7.84
N HIS A 15 13.45 -3.44 7.53
CA HIS A 15 12.36 -3.23 8.48
C HIS A 15 11.16 -4.10 8.10
N GLU A 16 10.38 -4.48 9.12
CA GLU A 16 9.07 -5.13 8.95
C GLU A 16 8.06 -4.18 8.28
N ILE A 17 6.77 -4.51 8.33
CA ILE A 17 5.72 -3.66 7.74
C ILE A 17 5.66 -2.31 8.49
N GLN A 18 5.89 -1.23 7.75
CA GLN A 18 5.77 0.15 8.22
C GLN A 18 4.83 0.95 7.31
N GLU A 19 4.14 1.94 7.89
CA GLU A 19 3.29 2.87 7.13
C GLU A 19 4.10 4.10 6.72
N GLN A 20 4.08 4.40 5.42
CA GLN A 20 4.69 5.61 4.85
C GLN A 20 3.83 6.84 5.13
N PRO A 21 4.38 8.08 5.02
CA PRO A 21 3.62 9.31 5.30
C PRO A 21 2.34 9.47 4.48
N TRP A 22 2.30 8.95 3.25
CA TRP A 22 1.12 8.93 2.38
C TRP A 22 0.17 7.75 2.64
N GLY A 23 0.43 6.97 3.70
CA GLY A 23 -0.44 5.92 4.20
C GLY A 23 -0.19 4.51 3.64
N GLN A 24 0.74 4.34 2.70
CA GLN A 24 1.05 3.03 2.12
C GLN A 24 1.81 2.14 3.12
N ARG A 25 1.38 0.90 3.30
CA ARG A 25 2.13 -0.08 4.10
C ARG A 25 3.16 -0.79 3.24
N VAL A 26 4.41 -0.80 3.67
CA VAL A 26 5.54 -1.40 2.95
C VAL A 26 6.48 -2.12 3.90
N MET A 27 7.19 -3.13 3.40
CA MET A 27 8.33 -3.76 4.07
C MET A 27 9.55 -3.70 3.16
N ARG A 28 10.75 -3.72 3.76
CA ARG A 28 12.01 -3.76 3.01
C ARG A 28 12.89 -4.88 3.52
N LEU A 29 13.53 -5.56 2.59
CA LEU A 29 14.47 -6.64 2.86
C LEU A 29 15.61 -6.59 1.84
N TYR A 30 16.69 -7.29 2.14
CA TYR A 30 17.71 -7.62 1.16
C TYR A 30 17.35 -8.88 0.39
N ASP A 31 17.63 -8.90 -0.91
CA ASP A 31 17.72 -10.14 -1.66
C ASP A 31 19.07 -10.85 -1.37
N PRO A 32 19.30 -12.08 -1.87
CA PRO A 32 20.53 -12.82 -1.61
C PRO A 32 21.81 -12.14 -2.08
N ASP A 33 21.72 -11.22 -3.04
CA ASP A 33 22.84 -10.46 -3.59
C ASP A 33 23.06 -9.12 -2.87
N GLY A 34 22.23 -8.81 -1.85
CA GLY A 34 22.34 -7.62 -1.02
C GLY A 34 21.64 -6.39 -1.60
N PHE A 35 20.77 -6.54 -2.61
CA PHE A 35 19.96 -5.43 -3.13
C PHE A 35 18.72 -5.21 -2.27
N ILE A 36 18.36 -3.93 -2.10
CA ILE A 36 17.14 -3.55 -1.37
C ILE A 36 15.92 -3.85 -2.23
N VAL A 37 15.02 -4.66 -1.70
CA VAL A 37 13.70 -4.93 -2.28
C VAL A 37 12.64 -4.32 -1.38
N GLU A 38 11.77 -3.48 -1.96
CA GLU A 38 10.58 -2.95 -1.28
C GLU A 38 9.33 -3.67 -1.78
N ILE A 39 8.52 -4.14 -0.85
CA ILE A 39 7.24 -4.78 -1.14
C ILE A 39 6.15 -3.99 -0.42
N GLY A 40 5.27 -3.37 -1.19
CA GLY A 40 4.22 -2.47 -0.70
C GLY A 40 2.83 -2.84 -1.16
N GLU A 41 1.83 -2.26 -0.50
CA GLU A 41 0.46 -2.23 -1.02
C GLU A 41 0.42 -1.54 -2.38
N THR A 42 -0.46 -1.99 -3.28
CA THR A 42 -0.79 -1.20 -4.46
C THR A 42 -1.48 0.09 -4.02
N MET A 43 -1.26 1.18 -4.74
CA MET A 43 -1.88 2.44 -4.37
C MET A 43 -3.41 2.40 -4.50
N ASP A 44 -3.96 1.60 -5.41
CA ASP A 44 -5.39 1.30 -5.49
C ASP A 44 -5.91 0.71 -4.17
N ALA A 45 -5.17 -0.23 -3.55
CA ALA A 45 -5.55 -0.82 -2.28
C ALA A 45 -5.50 0.20 -1.14
N VAL A 46 -4.53 1.13 -1.15
CA VAL A 46 -4.45 2.24 -0.18
C VAL A 46 -5.66 3.15 -0.32
N VAL A 47 -6.02 3.55 -1.54
CA VAL A 47 -7.19 4.38 -1.84
C VAL A 47 -8.47 3.70 -1.36
N ARG A 48 -8.67 2.42 -1.73
CA ARG A 48 -9.84 1.63 -1.31
C ARG A 48 -9.94 1.51 0.20
N ARG A 49 -8.82 1.27 0.88
CA ARG A 49 -8.76 1.20 2.36
C ARG A 49 -9.17 2.52 3.00
N PHE A 50 -8.64 3.65 2.54
CA PHE A 50 -9.02 4.95 3.11
C PHE A 50 -10.48 5.32 2.83
N HIS A 51 -10.98 5.03 1.63
CA HIS A 51 -12.39 5.21 1.33
C HIS A 51 -13.30 4.34 2.20
N ALA A 52 -12.96 3.07 2.42
CA ALA A 52 -13.68 2.18 3.33
C ALA A 52 -13.65 2.64 4.80
N GLN A 53 -12.66 3.45 5.18
CA GLN A 53 -12.58 4.11 6.49
C GLN A 53 -13.44 5.40 6.57
N GLY A 54 -14.18 5.72 5.51
CA GLY A 54 -15.10 6.86 5.46
C GLY A 54 -14.49 8.17 4.95
N LEU A 55 -13.26 8.15 4.43
CA LEU A 55 -12.67 9.35 3.82
C LEU A 55 -13.30 9.60 2.44
N SER A 56 -13.67 10.85 2.16
CA SER A 56 -14.12 11.28 0.83
C SER A 56 -12.97 11.30 -0.18
N ALA A 57 -13.27 11.25 -1.48
CA ALA A 57 -12.25 11.27 -2.53
C ALA A 57 -11.25 12.45 -2.41
N PRO A 58 -11.68 13.70 -2.11
CA PRO A 58 -10.74 14.81 -1.85
C PRO A 58 -9.83 14.58 -0.63
N GLN A 59 -10.36 14.00 0.45
CA GLN A 59 -9.57 13.69 1.64
C GLN A 59 -8.53 12.59 1.38
N VAL A 60 -8.91 11.56 0.61
CA VAL A 60 -7.99 10.49 0.20
C VAL A 60 -6.90 11.05 -0.72
N SER A 61 -7.26 11.88 -1.71
CA SER A 61 -6.31 12.56 -2.61
C SER A 61 -5.31 13.40 -1.81
N ALA A 62 -5.78 14.24 -0.89
CA ALA A 62 -4.92 15.07 -0.05
C ALA A 62 -3.97 14.23 0.83
N ARG A 63 -4.46 13.12 1.40
CA ARG A 63 -3.66 12.26 2.29
C ARG A 63 -2.61 11.45 1.54
N THR A 64 -2.94 10.95 0.36
CA THR A 64 -2.06 10.09 -0.45
C THR A 64 -1.19 10.86 -1.43
N SER A 65 -1.45 12.16 -1.60
CA SER A 65 -0.89 13.00 -2.67
C SER A 65 -1.18 12.50 -4.09
N MET A 66 -2.17 11.62 -4.25
CA MET A 66 -2.60 11.13 -5.55
C MET A 66 -3.55 12.11 -6.24
N PRO A 67 -3.51 12.21 -7.58
CA PRO A 67 -4.48 13.00 -8.34
C PRO A 67 -5.93 12.63 -7.99
N LEU A 68 -6.80 13.64 -7.85
CA LEU A 68 -8.19 13.43 -7.45
C LEU A 68 -8.96 12.55 -8.45
N ASP A 69 -8.74 12.75 -9.74
CA ASP A 69 -9.31 11.96 -10.83
C ASP A 69 -8.93 10.47 -10.74
N PHE A 70 -7.67 10.18 -10.38
CA PHE A 70 -7.21 8.82 -10.12
C PHE A 70 -7.98 8.21 -8.94
N VAL A 71 -8.09 8.94 -7.83
CA VAL A 71 -8.79 8.47 -6.62
C VAL A 71 -10.28 8.20 -6.89
N GLU A 72 -10.96 9.11 -7.57
CA GLU A 72 -12.37 8.97 -7.95
C GLU A 72 -12.60 7.77 -8.88
N ARG A 73 -11.67 7.53 -9.82
CA ARG A 73 -11.73 6.35 -10.68
C ARG A 73 -11.66 5.05 -9.86
N ILE A 74 -10.69 4.93 -8.94
CA ILE A 74 -10.55 3.74 -8.10
C ILE A 74 -11.77 3.52 -7.20
N ILE A 75 -12.31 4.57 -6.59
CA ILE A 75 -13.50 4.47 -5.74
C ILE A 75 -14.70 3.95 -6.55
N ARG A 76 -14.93 4.48 -7.74
CA ARG A 76 -16.01 4.06 -8.64
C ARG A 76 -15.89 2.60 -9.08
N GLU A 77 -14.68 2.16 -9.44
CA GLU A 77 -14.39 0.77 -9.79
C GLU A 77 -14.60 -0.20 -8.61
N THR A 78 -14.53 0.29 -7.38
CA THR A 78 -14.81 -0.51 -6.18
C THR A 78 -16.31 -0.74 -6.00
N SER A 79 -17.11 0.32 -6.11
CA SER A 79 -18.57 0.24 -5.96
C SER A 79 -19.29 -0.56 -7.06
N ALA A 80 -18.61 -0.87 -8.16
CA ALA A 80 -19.14 -1.70 -9.25
C ALA A 80 -18.81 -3.19 -9.10
N ALA A 81 -17.96 -3.56 -8.16
CA ALA A 81 -17.52 -4.94 -7.91
C ALA A 81 -18.20 -5.59 -6.69
N ASP A 82 -19.18 -4.89 -6.09
CA ASP A 82 -20.03 -5.36 -5.00
C ASP A 82 -21.38 -5.90 -5.53
#